data_AF-A0A9N8HAA8-F1
#
_entry.id   AF-A0A9N8HAA8-F1
#
_cell.length_a   1.000
_cell.length_b   1.000
_cell.length_c   1.000
_cell.angle_alpha   90.00
_cell.angle_beta   90.00
_cell.angle_gamma   90.00
#
_symmetry.space_group_name_H-M   'P 1'
#
loop_
_entity.id
_entity.type
_entity.pdbx_description
1 polymer ?
#
loop_
_entity_poly.entity_id
_entity_poly.type
_entity_poly.pdbx_seq_one_letter_code
_entity_poly.pdbx_strand_id
1 'polypeptide(L)'
;MLMKERKGMLLLLLPWVLCISAVGVSAASNGTTTDALVTATDTNAIVQCSLCGDDPSWEPLDRHAKFDGGGGDYVTCGHVHSLGFIALPPQNCSFLQGWGAGLCQCAPASSLSETTQKCRLCETGFLKQGQMAGFPSISCASSQVQASRDQSVPCHVYQATVGEYCGCHNPKATANMCRICGGDNNRPLPDPLKFIPRHASKSCGELEFDANVPNADCRLFQKLYGEQCCPPVIEDNSAAAAVQTLTIRWFVGLVSAMLLVHYY
;
A
#
# COMPACT_ATOMS: atom_id res chain seq x y z
N MET A 1 -51.31 -28.92 -13.36
CA MET A 1 -50.11 -28.51 -12.60
C MET A 1 -49.22 -27.70 -13.54
N LEU A 2 -49.36 -26.37 -13.52
CA LEU A 2 -48.56 -25.44 -14.32
C LEU A 2 -47.91 -24.48 -13.33
N MET A 3 -46.61 -24.63 -13.09
CA MET A 3 -45.84 -23.70 -12.28
C MET A 3 -45.52 -22.47 -13.12
N LYS A 4 -45.96 -21.32 -12.60
CA LYS A 4 -45.82 -19.99 -13.18
C LYS A 4 -44.49 -19.41 -12.70
N GLU A 5 -43.51 -19.32 -13.60
CA GLU A 5 -42.28 -18.56 -13.36
C GLU A 5 -42.62 -17.09 -13.07
N ARG A 6 -42.16 -16.58 -11.93
CA ARG A 6 -42.06 -15.14 -11.66
C ARG A 6 -40.60 -14.75 -11.77
N LYS A 7 -40.22 -14.13 -12.89
CA LYS A 7 -38.98 -13.37 -13.02
C LYS A 7 -39.19 -12.05 -12.28
N GLY A 8 -38.68 -11.97 -11.05
CA GLY A 8 -38.59 -10.73 -10.29
C GLY A 8 -37.39 -9.92 -10.76
N MET A 9 -37.65 -8.81 -11.44
CA MET A 9 -36.66 -7.80 -11.78
C MET A 9 -36.28 -7.06 -10.49
N LEU A 10 -35.14 -7.44 -9.90
CA LEU A 10 -34.60 -6.81 -8.71
C LEU A 10 -33.95 -5.48 -9.11
N LEU A 11 -34.71 -4.39 -9.00
CA LEU A 11 -34.19 -3.03 -9.06
C LEU A 11 -33.32 -2.80 -7.82
N LEU A 12 -32.00 -2.86 -8.00
CA LEU A 12 -31.02 -2.36 -7.03
C LEU A 12 -31.15 -0.83 -6.97
N LEU A 13 -31.92 -0.35 -5.99
CA LEU A 13 -31.89 1.04 -5.56
C LEU A 13 -30.72 1.21 -4.59
N LEU A 14 -29.58 1.64 -5.13
CA LEU A 14 -28.58 2.37 -4.35
C LEU A 14 -29.21 3.72 -3.98
N PRO A 15 -29.46 4.05 -2.70
CA PRO A 15 -29.61 5.45 -2.35
C PRO A 15 -28.21 6.07 -2.49
N TRP A 16 -28.16 7.37 -2.77
CA TRP A 16 -26.97 8.19 -3.03
C TRP A 16 -26.53 8.20 -4.51
N VAL A 17 -26.61 9.41 -5.09
CA VAL A 17 -26.28 9.86 -6.46
C VAL A 17 -27.41 9.78 -7.50
N LEU A 18 -28.45 10.60 -7.31
CA LEU A 18 -29.31 11.09 -8.39
C LEU A 18 -29.31 12.63 -8.37
N CYS A 19 -28.36 13.20 -9.10
CA CYS A 19 -28.45 14.50 -9.75
C CYS A 19 -27.31 14.53 -10.77
N ILE A 20 -27.62 14.33 -12.06
CA ILE A 20 -27.02 15.05 -13.19
C ILE A 20 -27.91 14.78 -14.41
N SER A 21 -28.34 15.90 -14.99
CA SER A 21 -29.17 16.03 -16.17
C SER A 21 -28.47 15.46 -17.41
N ALA A 22 -29.25 14.84 -18.29
CA ALA A 22 -28.80 14.47 -19.63
C ALA A 22 -28.41 15.72 -20.43
N VAL A 23 -27.12 15.85 -20.78
CA VAL A 23 -26.67 16.75 -21.85
C VAL A 23 -25.93 15.89 -22.86
N GLY A 24 -26.56 15.66 -24.01
CA GLY A 24 -25.90 15.08 -25.16
C GLY A 24 -25.06 16.13 -25.87
N VAL A 25 -23.80 15.80 -26.19
CA VAL A 25 -23.04 16.52 -27.22
C VAL A 25 -22.19 15.53 -28.02
N SER A 26 -22.29 15.67 -29.33
CA SER A 26 -21.65 14.93 -30.41
C SER A 26 -20.16 15.25 -30.56
N ALA A 27 -19.43 14.33 -31.17
CA ALA A 27 -18.00 14.41 -31.49
C ALA A 27 -17.59 15.55 -32.44
N ALA A 28 -16.35 16.04 -32.30
CA ALA A 28 -15.48 16.47 -33.40
C ALA A 28 -14.00 16.55 -32.98
N SER A 29 -13.12 16.13 -33.89
CA SER A 29 -11.66 16.07 -33.84
C SER A 29 -10.95 17.42 -34.07
N ASN A 30 -9.78 17.65 -33.45
CA ASN A 30 -8.48 17.94 -34.12
C ASN A 30 -7.42 18.39 -33.10
N GLY A 31 -6.19 17.91 -33.28
CA GLY A 31 -5.12 17.95 -32.28
C GLY A 31 -4.37 19.27 -32.12
N THR A 32 -3.60 19.36 -31.04
CA THR A 32 -2.25 19.93 -30.96
C THR A 32 -1.66 19.63 -29.58
N THR A 33 -0.38 19.29 -29.55
CA THR A 33 0.43 18.99 -28.36
C THR A 33 0.75 20.26 -27.57
N THR A 34 0.26 20.35 -26.34
CA THR A 34 0.81 21.19 -25.26
C THR A 34 0.43 20.58 -23.90
N ASP A 35 1.43 20.44 -23.04
CA ASP A 35 1.37 20.26 -21.58
C ASP A 35 0.10 19.65 -20.98
N ALA A 36 0.16 18.34 -20.71
CA ALA A 36 -0.80 17.70 -19.81
C ALA A 36 -0.41 18.00 -18.35
N LEU A 37 -0.72 19.23 -17.94
CA LEU A 37 -1.15 19.53 -16.59
C LEU A 37 -2.13 18.43 -16.16
N VAL A 38 -1.90 17.81 -15.00
CA VAL A 38 -2.77 16.77 -14.41
C VAL A 38 -4.21 17.27 -14.47
N THR A 39 -4.94 16.82 -15.50
CA THR A 39 -6.33 17.17 -15.71
C THR A 39 -7.08 16.57 -14.53
N ALA A 40 -7.78 17.42 -13.78
CA ALA A 40 -8.67 17.00 -12.72
C ALA A 40 -9.46 15.79 -13.20
N THR A 41 -9.16 14.63 -12.62
CA THR A 41 -9.82 13.37 -12.93
C THR A 41 -11.30 13.62 -12.70
N ASP A 42 -12.10 13.52 -13.75
CA ASP A 42 -13.55 13.67 -13.66
C ASP A 42 -14.05 12.62 -12.66
N THR A 43 -14.31 13.05 -11.43
CA THR A 43 -14.67 12.19 -10.30
C THR A 43 -16.02 11.51 -10.50
N ASN A 44 -16.72 11.86 -11.58
CA ASN A 44 -17.98 11.27 -12.02
C ASN A 44 -17.83 10.28 -13.19
N ALA A 45 -16.62 10.05 -13.71
CA ALA A 45 -16.42 9.01 -14.71
C ALA A 45 -16.85 7.66 -14.13
N ILE A 46 -17.73 6.94 -14.82
CA ILE A 46 -18.13 5.57 -14.43
C ILE A 46 -17.26 4.60 -15.22
N VAL A 47 -16.60 3.67 -14.54
CA VAL A 47 -15.74 2.66 -15.16
C VAL A 47 -16.26 1.25 -14.85
N GLN A 48 -15.96 0.30 -15.74
CA GLN A 48 -16.38 -1.10 -15.61
C GLN A 48 -15.39 -1.85 -14.72
N CYS A 49 -15.90 -2.47 -13.65
CA CYS A 49 -15.05 -3.03 -12.60
C CYS A 49 -15.53 -4.43 -12.22
N SER A 50 -14.61 -5.38 -12.19
CA SER A 50 -14.90 -6.74 -11.77
C SER A 50 -14.24 -7.04 -10.41
N LEU A 51 -14.82 -8.00 -9.69
CA LEU A 51 -14.28 -8.44 -8.40
C LEU A 51 -12.85 -8.99 -8.54
N CYS A 52 -12.60 -9.81 -9.58
CA CYS A 52 -11.34 -10.51 -9.76
C CYS A 52 -10.41 -9.91 -10.82
N GLY A 53 -10.69 -8.69 -11.28
CA GLY A 53 -9.99 -8.02 -12.39
C GLY A 53 -10.45 -8.49 -13.78
N ASP A 54 -9.85 -7.90 -14.81
CA ASP A 54 -10.37 -8.00 -16.19
C ASP A 54 -10.14 -9.37 -16.84
N ASP A 55 -9.33 -10.23 -16.21
CA ASP A 55 -9.06 -11.58 -16.69
C ASP A 55 -10.22 -12.52 -16.30
N PRO A 56 -11.01 -13.02 -17.27
CA PRO A 56 -12.17 -13.87 -16.99
C PRO A 56 -11.77 -15.26 -16.48
N SER A 57 -10.48 -15.64 -16.58
CA SER A 57 -10.00 -16.88 -15.97
C SER A 57 -9.93 -16.79 -14.45
N TRP A 58 -10.07 -15.59 -13.85
CA TRP A 58 -9.99 -15.41 -12.42
C TRP A 58 -11.35 -15.57 -11.73
N GLU A 59 -11.38 -16.42 -10.71
CA GLU A 59 -12.53 -16.72 -9.87
C GLU A 59 -12.21 -16.51 -8.38
N PRO A 60 -13.21 -16.15 -7.56
CA PRO A 60 -13.03 -16.09 -6.12
C PRO A 60 -12.84 -17.51 -5.54
N LEU A 61 -11.74 -17.71 -4.80
CA LEU A 61 -11.48 -18.99 -4.12
C LEU A 61 -12.45 -19.20 -2.96
N ASP A 62 -12.75 -18.14 -2.20
CA ASP A 62 -13.80 -18.17 -1.18
C ASP A 62 -15.07 -17.51 -1.72
N ARG A 63 -15.93 -18.30 -2.37
CA ARG A 63 -17.21 -17.83 -2.91
C ARG A 63 -18.20 -17.42 -1.83
N HIS A 64 -18.00 -17.83 -0.57
CA HIS A 64 -18.93 -17.61 0.54
C HIS A 64 -18.51 -16.47 1.47
N ALA A 65 -17.28 -15.97 1.35
CA ALA A 65 -16.82 -14.77 2.02
C ALA A 65 -17.81 -13.62 1.78
N LYS A 66 -18.13 -12.90 2.86
CA LYS A 66 -19.17 -11.86 2.91
C LYS A 66 -18.55 -10.50 3.18
N PHE A 67 -19.11 -9.48 2.54
CA PHE A 67 -18.85 -8.08 2.87
C PHE A 67 -20.16 -7.30 2.96
N ASP A 68 -20.12 -6.20 3.69
CA ASP A 68 -21.27 -5.31 3.88
C ASP A 68 -21.57 -4.59 2.56
N GLY A 69 -22.76 -4.82 2.02
CA GLY A 69 -23.26 -4.18 0.79
C GLY A 69 -23.83 -2.78 1.04
N GLY A 70 -23.84 -2.32 2.29
CA GLY A 70 -24.55 -1.13 2.74
C GLY A 70 -26.00 -1.45 3.10
N GLY A 71 -26.55 -0.72 4.07
CA GLY A 71 -27.94 -0.91 4.49
C GLY A 71 -28.20 -2.15 5.36
N GLY A 72 -27.16 -2.84 5.82
CA GLY A 72 -27.26 -4.03 6.69
C GLY A 72 -27.38 -5.36 5.92
N ASP A 73 -27.39 -5.31 4.59
CA ASP A 73 -27.37 -6.49 3.75
C ASP A 73 -25.93 -6.95 3.46
N TYR A 74 -25.71 -8.26 3.45
CA TYR A 74 -24.42 -8.86 3.13
C TYR A 74 -24.43 -9.41 1.72
N VAL A 75 -23.33 -9.21 1.00
CA VAL A 75 -23.13 -9.77 -0.34
C VAL A 75 -21.94 -10.74 -0.30
N THR A 76 -22.06 -11.86 -1.00
CA THR A 76 -20.98 -12.84 -1.09
C THR A 76 -20.08 -12.58 -2.29
N CYS A 77 -18.81 -12.98 -2.19
CA CYS A 77 -17.86 -12.93 -3.30
C CYS A 77 -18.38 -13.68 -4.55
N GLY A 78 -19.02 -14.84 -4.37
CA GLY A 78 -19.61 -15.59 -5.48
C GLY A 78 -20.76 -14.84 -6.16
N HIS A 79 -21.60 -14.14 -5.39
CA HIS A 79 -22.66 -13.31 -5.96
C HIS A 79 -22.07 -12.16 -6.76
N VAL A 80 -21.14 -11.41 -6.19
CA VAL A 80 -20.55 -10.25 -6.87
C VAL A 80 -19.75 -10.64 -8.10
N HIS A 81 -19.02 -11.76 -8.07
CA HIS A 81 -18.35 -12.30 -9.26
C HIS A 81 -19.35 -12.68 -10.36
N SER A 82 -20.50 -13.27 -10.00
CA SER A 82 -21.54 -13.63 -10.97
C SER A 82 -22.18 -12.44 -11.69
N LEU A 83 -22.06 -11.22 -11.13
CA LEU A 83 -22.50 -9.99 -11.80
C LEU A 83 -21.55 -9.57 -12.93
N GLY A 84 -20.34 -10.12 -12.99
CA GLY A 84 -19.33 -9.79 -14.00
C GLY A 84 -18.74 -8.39 -13.79
N PHE A 85 -18.91 -7.50 -14.77
CA PHE A 85 -18.47 -6.12 -14.67
C PHE A 85 -19.59 -5.25 -14.06
N ILE A 86 -19.22 -4.53 -13.02
CA ILE A 86 -20.08 -3.61 -12.27
C ILE A 86 -19.61 -2.19 -12.59
N ALA A 87 -20.53 -1.37 -13.05
CA ALA A 87 -20.27 0.03 -13.36
C ALA A 87 -20.16 0.84 -12.05
N LEU A 88 -18.97 1.31 -11.73
CA LEU A 88 -18.66 2.00 -10.47
C LEU A 88 -17.78 3.24 -10.72
N PRO A 89 -17.80 4.24 -9.82
CA PRO A 89 -16.77 5.27 -9.80
C PRO A 89 -15.38 4.64 -9.59
N PRO A 90 -14.31 5.18 -10.21
CA PRO A 90 -12.95 4.64 -10.14
C PRO A 90 -12.48 4.31 -8.72
N GLN A 91 -12.78 5.18 -7.75
CA GLN A 91 -12.43 4.99 -6.35
C GLN A 91 -13.07 3.74 -5.73
N ASN A 92 -14.28 3.36 -6.16
CA ASN A 92 -14.99 2.20 -5.66
C ASN A 92 -14.50 0.91 -6.31
N CYS A 93 -13.90 1.00 -7.49
CA CYS A 93 -13.32 -0.15 -8.19
C CYS A 93 -12.09 -0.70 -7.47
N SER A 94 -11.22 0.18 -6.99
CA SER A 94 -10.07 -0.22 -6.18
C SER A 94 -10.51 -0.93 -4.90
N PHE A 95 -11.63 -0.50 -4.32
CA PHE A 95 -12.21 -1.12 -3.13
C PHE A 95 -12.78 -2.51 -3.44
N LEU A 96 -13.57 -2.63 -4.51
CA LEU A 96 -14.11 -3.90 -4.99
C LEU A 96 -13.00 -4.91 -5.30
N GLN A 97 -11.98 -4.49 -6.06
CA GLN A 97 -10.82 -5.33 -6.39
C GLN A 97 -9.99 -5.67 -5.15
N GLY A 98 -9.93 -4.75 -4.19
CA GLY A 98 -9.31 -4.99 -2.88
C GLY A 98 -10.01 -6.10 -2.09
N TRP A 99 -11.35 -6.13 -2.10
CA TRP A 99 -12.12 -7.26 -1.58
C TRP A 99 -11.86 -8.53 -2.38
N GLY A 100 -11.82 -8.43 -3.70
CA GLY A 100 -11.46 -9.52 -4.60
C GLY A 100 -10.16 -10.22 -4.19
N ALA A 101 -9.07 -9.48 -4.01
CA ALA A 101 -7.79 -10.07 -3.64
C ALA A 101 -7.67 -10.44 -2.16
N GLY A 102 -8.16 -9.59 -1.26
CA GLY A 102 -7.98 -9.80 0.18
C GLY A 102 -8.96 -10.80 0.77
N LEU A 103 -10.26 -10.57 0.52
CA LEU A 103 -11.35 -11.32 1.13
C LEU A 103 -11.72 -12.54 0.28
N CYS A 104 -11.96 -12.33 -1.01
CA CYS A 104 -12.41 -13.37 -1.94
C CYS A 104 -11.27 -14.23 -2.49
N GLN A 105 -10.03 -13.78 -2.29
CA GLN A 105 -8.79 -14.43 -2.73
C GLN A 105 -8.81 -14.80 -4.23
N CYS A 106 -9.26 -13.89 -5.08
CA CYS A 106 -9.42 -14.09 -6.51
C CYS A 106 -8.19 -14.73 -7.17
N ALA A 107 -8.44 -15.67 -8.08
CA ALA A 107 -7.43 -16.58 -8.59
C ALA A 107 -7.73 -17.14 -9.97
N PRO A 108 -6.71 -17.39 -10.81
CA PRO A 108 -6.92 -18.18 -12.02
C PRO A 108 -7.59 -19.52 -11.65
N ALA A 109 -8.65 -19.91 -12.35
CA ALA A 109 -9.39 -21.15 -12.09
C ALA A 109 -8.46 -22.39 -12.14
N SER A 110 -7.38 -22.32 -12.93
CA SER A 110 -6.33 -23.34 -13.00
C SER A 110 -5.48 -23.46 -11.74
N SER A 111 -5.45 -22.44 -10.87
CA SER A 111 -4.68 -22.43 -9.61
C SER A 111 -5.39 -23.10 -8.43
N LEU A 112 -6.62 -23.61 -8.63
CA LEU A 112 -7.30 -24.49 -7.66
C LEU A 112 -6.55 -25.82 -7.44
N SER A 113 -5.64 -26.17 -8.35
CA SER A 113 -4.64 -27.22 -8.14
C SER A 113 -3.48 -26.69 -7.31
N GLU A 114 -3.65 -26.71 -5.98
CA GLU A 114 -2.62 -26.95 -4.97
C GLU A 114 -1.16 -26.57 -5.34
N THR A 115 -0.61 -25.57 -4.62
CA THR A 115 0.83 -25.26 -4.37
C THR A 115 1.43 -23.98 -4.95
N THR A 116 0.77 -23.21 -5.82
CA THR A 116 1.28 -21.86 -6.13
C THR A 116 0.95 -20.93 -4.97
N GLN A 117 1.84 -20.88 -3.98
CA GLN A 117 1.74 -20.04 -2.80
C GLN A 117 1.74 -18.57 -3.23
N LYS A 118 0.55 -18.04 -3.51
CA LYS A 118 0.37 -16.67 -3.97
C LYS A 118 0.94 -15.70 -2.97
N CYS A 119 1.58 -14.65 -3.47
CA CYS A 119 2.16 -13.69 -2.56
C CYS A 119 1.08 -12.96 -1.77
N ARG A 120 1.20 -13.01 -0.44
CA ARG A 120 0.41 -12.20 0.49
C ARG A 120 1.33 -11.19 1.15
N LEU A 121 0.95 -9.91 1.17
CA LEU A 121 1.72 -8.84 1.79
C LEU A 121 1.92 -9.08 3.29
N CYS A 122 0.86 -9.53 3.97
CA CYS A 122 0.90 -9.99 5.35
C CYS A 122 1.13 -11.52 5.37
N GLU A 123 2.22 -11.99 5.98
CA GLU A 123 2.43 -13.44 6.25
C GLU A 123 1.33 -13.98 7.17
N THR A 124 0.92 -13.18 8.15
CA THR A 124 -0.20 -13.45 9.04
C THR A 124 -1.08 -12.20 9.18
N GLY A 125 -2.39 -12.38 9.32
CA GLY A 125 -3.35 -11.28 9.53
C GLY A 125 -3.96 -10.69 8.25
N PHE A 126 -4.56 -9.51 8.40
CA PHE A 126 -5.29 -8.79 7.37
C PHE A 126 -4.68 -7.42 7.14
N LEU A 127 -4.74 -6.94 5.89
CA LEU A 127 -4.39 -5.56 5.57
C LEU A 127 -5.35 -4.59 6.26
N LYS A 128 -4.80 -3.55 6.87
CA LYS A 128 -5.62 -2.45 7.40
C LYS A 128 -6.24 -1.68 6.25
N GLN A 129 -7.54 -1.42 6.33
CA GLN A 129 -8.26 -0.68 5.29
C GLN A 129 -7.75 0.77 5.19
N GLY A 130 -7.67 1.28 3.95
CA GLY A 130 -7.33 2.68 3.67
C GLY A 130 -5.85 3.06 3.82
N GLN A 131 -4.96 2.13 4.17
CA GLN A 131 -3.52 2.41 4.18
C GLN A 131 -2.95 2.42 2.75
N MET A 132 -1.98 3.31 2.55
CA MET A 132 -1.22 3.44 1.30
C MET A 132 -0.04 2.49 1.31
N ALA A 133 0.25 1.87 0.18
CA ALA A 133 1.07 0.66 0.12
C ALA A 133 2.58 0.87 -0.03
N GLY A 134 3.09 2.07 0.28
CA GLY A 134 4.44 2.44 -0.18
C GLY A 134 4.45 3.14 -1.54
N PHE A 135 3.35 3.01 -2.29
CA PHE A 135 3.20 3.55 -3.65
C PHE A 135 2.20 4.72 -3.66
N PRO A 136 2.50 5.83 -4.37
CA PRO A 136 1.57 6.95 -4.49
C PRO A 136 0.28 6.51 -5.18
N SER A 137 -0.86 6.94 -4.66
CA SER A 137 -2.20 6.65 -5.22
C SER A 137 -2.59 5.17 -5.28
N ILE A 138 -1.81 4.25 -4.69
CA ILE A 138 -2.13 2.82 -4.64
C ILE A 138 -2.39 2.39 -3.20
N SER A 139 -3.58 1.82 -2.99
CA SER A 139 -3.98 1.26 -1.70
C SER A 139 -3.27 -0.07 -1.42
N CYS A 140 -3.12 -0.42 -0.14
CA CYS A 140 -2.60 -1.72 0.29
C CYS A 140 -3.35 -2.90 -0.33
N ALA A 141 -4.68 -2.76 -0.50
CA ALA A 141 -5.49 -3.79 -1.12
C ALA A 141 -5.16 -3.94 -2.61
N SER A 142 -4.97 -2.83 -3.33
CA SER A 142 -4.52 -2.83 -4.71
C SER A 142 -3.12 -3.45 -4.86
N SER A 143 -2.18 -3.13 -3.98
CA SER A 143 -0.84 -3.74 -4.01
C SER A 143 -0.84 -5.22 -3.64
N GLN A 144 -1.78 -5.70 -2.84
CA GLN A 144 -1.98 -7.13 -2.61
C GLN A 144 -2.45 -7.86 -3.87
N VAL A 145 -3.31 -7.23 -4.69
CA VAL A 145 -3.68 -7.76 -6.00
C VAL A 145 -2.42 -7.86 -6.87
N GLN A 146 -1.64 -6.78 -6.94
CA GLN A 146 -0.42 -6.72 -7.74
C GLN A 146 0.59 -7.78 -7.31
N ALA A 147 0.91 -7.89 -6.01
CA ALA A 147 1.81 -8.90 -5.47
C ALA A 147 1.37 -10.33 -5.80
N SER A 148 0.05 -10.59 -5.80
CA SER A 148 -0.48 -11.92 -6.13
C SER A 148 -0.40 -12.26 -7.62
N ARG A 149 -0.30 -11.24 -8.48
CA ARG A 149 -0.24 -11.36 -9.95
C ARG A 149 1.19 -11.33 -10.48
N ASP A 150 2.06 -10.58 -9.82
CA ASP A 150 3.44 -10.39 -10.22
C ASP A 150 4.27 -11.62 -9.88
N GLN A 151 4.54 -12.45 -10.89
CA GLN A 151 5.41 -13.62 -10.77
C GLN A 151 6.89 -13.27 -11.01
N SER A 152 7.20 -12.05 -11.44
CA SER A 152 8.55 -11.62 -11.77
C SER A 152 9.34 -11.17 -10.54
N VAL A 153 8.65 -10.67 -9.53
CA VAL A 153 9.25 -10.24 -8.26
C VAL A 153 8.98 -11.27 -7.16
N PRO A 154 10.01 -11.73 -6.43
CA PRO A 154 9.82 -12.66 -5.33
C PRO A 154 8.91 -12.11 -4.23
N CYS A 155 8.03 -12.95 -3.67
CA CYS A 155 7.05 -12.48 -2.70
C CYS A 155 7.64 -11.79 -1.45
N HIS A 156 8.77 -12.30 -0.97
CA HIS A 156 9.45 -11.73 0.20
C HIS A 156 9.87 -10.26 -0.01
N VAL A 157 10.08 -9.82 -1.26
CA VAL A 157 10.31 -8.39 -1.60
C VAL A 157 9.06 -7.57 -1.32
N TYR A 158 7.90 -7.99 -1.86
CA TYR A 158 6.62 -7.35 -1.59
C TYR A 158 6.29 -7.31 -0.10
N GLN A 159 6.51 -8.41 0.62
CA GLN A 159 6.26 -8.49 2.06
C GLN A 159 7.13 -7.52 2.86
N ALA A 160 8.43 -7.46 2.56
CA ALA A 160 9.38 -6.66 3.32
C ALA A 160 9.31 -5.16 3.06
N THR A 161 8.75 -4.76 1.92
CA THR A 161 8.65 -3.36 1.50
C THR A 161 7.20 -2.90 1.62
N VAL A 162 6.37 -3.21 0.63
CA VAL A 162 4.94 -2.88 0.56
C VAL A 162 4.18 -3.36 1.79
N GLY A 163 4.43 -4.60 2.22
CA GLY A 163 3.80 -5.19 3.40
C GLY A 163 4.07 -4.38 4.66
N GLU A 164 5.33 -4.03 4.93
CA GLU A 164 5.70 -3.20 6.08
C GLU A 164 5.02 -1.81 6.02
N TYR A 165 4.96 -1.15 4.86
CA TYR A 165 4.23 0.11 4.70
C TYR A 165 2.72 -0.04 4.94
N CYS A 166 2.18 -1.22 4.62
CA CYS A 166 0.81 -1.61 4.93
C CYS A 166 0.59 -2.08 6.38
N GLY A 167 1.59 -1.94 7.25
CA GLY A 167 1.52 -2.35 8.65
C GLY A 167 1.59 -3.87 8.87
N CYS A 168 1.95 -4.64 7.84
CA CYS A 168 2.30 -6.04 7.95
C CYS A 168 3.75 -6.16 8.43
N HIS A 169 3.97 -6.21 9.74
CA HIS A 169 5.31 -6.42 10.24
C HIS A 169 5.77 -7.86 9.96
N ASN A 170 6.82 -8.03 9.16
CA ASN A 170 7.39 -9.31 8.74
C ASN A 170 8.91 -9.34 8.96
N PRO A 171 9.37 -9.59 10.20
CA PRO A 171 10.80 -9.56 10.53
C PRO A 171 11.63 -10.58 9.74
N LYS A 172 11.03 -11.68 9.27
CA LYS A 172 11.71 -12.70 8.46
C LYS A 172 11.98 -12.20 7.04
N ALA A 173 10.98 -11.59 6.40
CA ALA A 173 11.13 -11.06 5.06
C ALA A 173 12.12 -9.87 5.03
N THR A 174 12.17 -9.08 6.10
CA THR A 174 12.97 -7.85 6.16
C THR A 174 14.44 -8.06 6.49
N ALA A 175 14.84 -9.21 7.05
CA ALA A 175 16.18 -9.43 7.60
C ALA A 175 17.32 -9.26 6.58
N ASN A 176 17.08 -9.53 5.30
CA ASN A 176 18.08 -9.46 4.24
C ASN A 176 17.73 -8.44 3.15
N MET A 177 16.83 -7.51 3.45
CA MET A 177 16.33 -6.55 2.47
C MET A 177 17.13 -5.25 2.53
N CYS A 178 17.32 -4.67 1.36
CA CYS A 178 17.82 -3.32 1.23
C CYS A 178 16.84 -2.34 1.89
N ARG A 179 17.35 -1.57 2.84
CA ARG A 179 16.68 -0.39 3.37
C ARG A 179 17.40 0.84 2.86
N ILE A 180 16.68 1.75 2.21
CA ILE A 180 17.29 2.98 1.67
C ILE A 180 17.89 3.82 2.80
N CYS A 181 17.30 3.75 3.99
CA CYS A 181 17.77 4.45 5.18
C CYS A 181 18.90 3.78 5.94
N GLY A 182 19.36 2.61 5.49
CA GLY A 182 20.39 1.81 6.15
C GLY A 182 19.82 0.57 6.82
N GLY A 183 20.64 -0.48 6.93
CA GLY A 183 20.25 -1.80 7.44
C GLY A 183 20.20 -1.93 8.96
N ASP A 184 20.46 -0.86 9.69
CA ASP A 184 20.32 -0.87 11.15
C ASP A 184 18.84 -0.82 11.48
N ASN A 185 18.32 -1.88 12.10
CA ASN A 185 16.91 -2.06 12.52
C ASN A 185 16.35 -0.92 13.40
N ASN A 186 17.19 0.04 13.80
CA ASN A 186 16.82 1.19 14.62
C ASN A 186 16.52 2.45 13.81
N ARG A 187 16.75 2.46 12.49
CA ARG A 187 16.36 3.60 11.67
C ARG A 187 14.89 3.49 11.25
N PRO A 188 14.12 4.57 11.37
CA PRO A 188 12.74 4.58 10.91
C PRO A 188 12.70 4.30 9.40
N LEU A 189 11.64 3.62 8.95
CA LEU A 189 11.34 3.49 7.53
C LEU A 189 11.24 4.88 6.90
N PRO A 190 11.66 5.05 5.63
CA PRO A 190 11.46 6.32 4.94
C PRO A 190 9.96 6.62 4.85
N ASP A 191 9.61 7.90 4.72
CA ASP A 191 8.23 8.27 4.37
C ASP A 191 7.93 7.71 2.98
N PRO A 192 7.04 6.70 2.86
CA PRO A 192 6.81 6.03 1.59
C PRO A 192 6.29 6.95 0.50
N LEU A 193 5.56 8.02 0.86
CA LEU A 193 4.87 8.90 -0.09
C LEU A 193 5.72 10.12 -0.48
N LYS A 194 6.91 10.26 0.11
CA LYS A 194 7.81 11.36 -0.20
C LYS A 194 8.39 11.20 -1.61
N PHE A 195 8.09 12.17 -2.47
CA PHE A 195 8.68 12.25 -3.82
C PHE A 195 10.06 12.89 -3.80
N ILE A 196 10.94 12.40 -4.69
CA ILE A 196 12.29 12.96 -4.87
C ILE A 196 12.30 13.97 -6.03
N PRO A 197 12.61 15.26 -5.79
CA PRO A 197 12.53 16.31 -6.82
C PRO A 197 13.44 16.09 -8.04
N ARG A 198 14.62 15.46 -7.85
CA ARG A 198 15.59 15.23 -8.95
C ARG A 198 15.28 14.00 -9.81
N HIS A 199 14.36 13.13 -9.37
CA HIS A 199 13.93 11.92 -10.06
C HIS A 199 12.41 11.79 -10.00
N ALA A 200 11.75 12.89 -10.39
CA ALA A 200 10.37 13.32 -10.05
C ALA A 200 9.20 12.38 -10.41
N SER A 201 9.43 11.13 -10.77
CA SER A 201 8.37 10.15 -10.99
C SER A 201 8.25 9.08 -9.92
N LYS A 202 9.20 9.00 -8.96
CA LYS A 202 9.18 7.95 -7.93
C LYS A 202 9.22 8.49 -6.51
N SER A 203 8.46 7.82 -5.67
CA SER A 203 8.44 7.97 -4.22
C SER A 203 9.51 7.14 -3.54
N CYS A 204 9.78 7.42 -2.27
CA CYS A 204 10.75 6.67 -1.49
C CYS A 204 10.35 5.20 -1.28
N GLY A 205 9.05 4.89 -1.17
CA GLY A 205 8.58 3.51 -1.09
C GLY A 205 8.79 2.75 -2.40
N GLU A 206 8.57 3.39 -3.56
CA GLU A 206 8.89 2.82 -4.87
C GLU A 206 10.37 2.53 -5.04
N LEU A 207 11.22 3.49 -4.65
CA LEU A 207 12.66 3.31 -4.74
C LEU A 207 13.14 2.21 -3.81
N GLU A 208 12.54 2.05 -2.63
CA GLU A 208 12.90 0.96 -1.72
C GLU A 208 12.45 -0.39 -2.27
N PHE A 209 11.29 -0.46 -2.92
CA PHE A 209 10.86 -1.66 -3.66
C PHE A 209 11.86 -2.00 -4.78
N ASP A 210 12.22 -1.02 -5.61
CA ASP A 210 13.19 -1.17 -6.69
C ASP A 210 14.59 -1.55 -6.19
N ALA A 211 14.98 -1.13 -4.99
CA ALA A 211 16.25 -1.51 -4.39
C ALA A 211 16.32 -3.00 -4.00
N ASN A 212 15.17 -3.70 -3.98
CA ASN A 212 15.03 -5.08 -3.57
C ASN A 212 14.61 -6.03 -4.69
N VAL A 213 14.33 -5.53 -5.90
CA VAL A 213 14.10 -6.42 -7.05
C VAL A 213 15.41 -7.13 -7.46
N PRO A 214 15.34 -8.29 -8.13
CA PRO A 214 16.53 -9.04 -8.54
C PRO A 214 17.52 -8.17 -9.33
N ASN A 215 18.81 -8.27 -8.99
CA ASN A 215 19.94 -7.53 -9.58
C ASN A 215 20.04 -6.03 -9.19
N ALA A 216 19.22 -5.53 -8.29
CA ALA A 216 19.40 -4.19 -7.76
C ALA A 216 20.65 -4.07 -6.87
N ASP A 217 21.35 -2.93 -6.95
CA ASP A 217 22.49 -2.62 -6.07
C ASP A 217 22.03 -1.72 -4.91
N CYS A 218 21.83 -2.34 -3.75
CA CYS A 218 21.41 -1.62 -2.55
C CYS A 218 22.32 -0.44 -2.20
N ARG A 219 23.63 -0.57 -2.36
CA ARG A 219 24.58 0.51 -2.01
C ARG A 219 24.43 1.70 -2.93
N LEU A 220 24.15 1.44 -4.21
CA LEU A 220 23.86 2.50 -5.17
C LEU A 220 22.57 3.24 -4.79
N PHE A 221 21.49 2.52 -4.47
CA PHE A 221 20.23 3.14 -4.04
C PHE A 221 20.38 3.94 -2.75
N GLN A 222 21.09 3.42 -1.75
CA GLN A 222 21.40 4.15 -0.51
C GLN A 222 22.21 5.42 -0.79
N LYS A 223 23.21 5.35 -1.68
CA LYS A 223 24.04 6.51 -2.06
C LYS A 223 23.23 7.58 -2.79
N LEU A 224 22.31 7.19 -3.68
CA LEU A 224 21.55 8.12 -4.50
C LEU A 224 20.36 8.73 -3.75
N TYR A 225 19.71 7.95 -2.88
CA TYR A 225 18.40 8.29 -2.33
C TYR A 225 18.36 8.36 -0.81
N GLY A 226 19.37 7.84 -0.09
CA GLY A 226 19.40 7.81 1.37
C GLY A 226 19.22 9.19 2.01
N GLU A 227 19.98 10.20 1.58
CA GLU A 227 19.86 11.57 2.11
C GLU A 227 18.50 12.22 1.84
N GLN A 228 17.85 11.82 0.75
CA GLN A 228 16.59 12.44 0.31
C GLN A 228 15.38 11.75 0.93
N CYS A 229 15.41 10.43 1.10
CA CYS A 229 14.30 9.66 1.65
C CYS A 229 14.27 9.57 3.16
N CYS A 230 15.44 9.67 3.79
CA CYS A 230 15.58 9.31 5.18
C CYS A 230 15.64 10.56 6.05
N PRO A 231 14.98 10.53 7.22
CA PRO A 231 15.17 11.60 8.19
C PRO A 231 16.65 11.67 8.58
N PRO A 232 17.17 12.87 8.89
CA PRO A 232 18.50 12.99 9.44
C PRO A 232 18.59 12.13 10.69
N VAL A 233 19.71 11.42 10.83
CA VAL A 233 20.01 10.72 12.08
C VAL A 233 20.11 11.80 13.13
N ILE A 234 19.16 11.82 14.07
CA ILE A 234 19.36 12.58 15.29
C ILE A 234 20.42 11.79 16.04
N GLU A 235 21.69 12.12 15.81
CA GLU A 235 22.75 11.66 16.70
C GLU A 235 22.36 12.18 18.08
N ASP A 236 22.01 11.24 18.94
CA ASP A 236 21.57 11.49 20.29
C ASP A 236 22.78 12.00 21.09
N ASN A 237 23.14 13.27 20.87
CA ASN A 237 24.17 14.00 21.61
C ASN A 237 23.81 14.19 23.09
N SER A 238 22.66 13.65 23.52
CA SER A 238 22.22 13.56 24.91
C SER A 238 23.18 12.73 25.78
N ALA A 239 23.92 11.76 25.22
CA ALA A 239 24.98 11.06 25.94
C ALA A 239 26.23 11.94 26.19
N ALA A 240 26.60 12.79 25.22
CA ALA A 240 27.74 13.70 25.38
C ALA A 240 27.45 14.82 26.40
N ALA A 241 26.21 15.33 26.43
CA ALA A 241 25.78 16.30 27.45
C ALA A 241 25.79 15.69 28.86
N ALA A 242 25.32 14.45 29.04
CA ALA A 242 25.32 13.79 30.36
C ALA A 242 26.74 13.53 30.91
N VAL A 243 27.71 13.23 30.04
CA VAL A 243 29.12 13.05 30.41
C VAL A 243 29.80 14.38 30.77
N GLN A 244 29.43 15.48 30.10
CA GLN A 244 29.91 16.82 30.47
C GLN A 244 29.37 17.29 31.82
N THR A 245 28.11 17.00 32.17
CA THR A 245 27.56 17.38 33.48
C THR A 245 28.18 16.56 34.62
N LEU A 246 28.55 15.30 34.37
CA LEU A 246 29.18 14.45 35.38
C LEU A 246 30.60 14.89 35.69
N THR A 247 31.41 15.24 34.68
CA THR A 247 32.80 15.68 34.87
C THR A 247 32.91 17.01 35.61
N ILE A 248 32.00 17.97 35.37
CA ILE A 248 31.97 19.25 36.11
C ILE A 248 31.67 19.02 37.60
N ARG A 249 30.75 18.10 37.94
CA ARG A 249 30.41 17.79 39.35
C ARG A 249 31.59 17.20 40.13
N TRP A 250 32.40 16.34 39.52
CA TRP A 250 33.59 15.79 40.16
C TRP A 250 34.67 16.85 40.39
N PHE A 251 34.91 17.75 39.43
CA PHE A 251 35.90 18.80 39.58
C PHE A 251 35.55 19.79 40.70
N VAL A 252 34.30 20.22 40.81
CA VAL A 252 33.86 21.14 41.89
C VAL A 252 33.98 20.47 43.27
N GLY A 253 33.67 19.18 43.37
CA GLY A 253 33.84 18.41 44.61
C GLY A 253 35.31 18.30 45.04
N LEU A 254 36.22 18.06 44.09
CA LEU A 254 37.65 17.86 44.36
C LEU A 254 38.35 19.16 44.78
N VAL A 255 38.00 20.29 44.16
CA VAL A 255 38.51 21.61 44.56
C VAL A 255 38.01 22.01 45.96
N SER A 256 36.76 21.69 46.30
CA SER A 256 36.21 21.97 47.63
C SER A 256 36.88 21.12 48.72
N ALA A 257 37.20 19.86 48.43
CA ALA A 257 37.91 18.98 49.36
C ALA A 257 39.37 19.42 49.58
N MET A 258 40.06 19.91 48.55
CA MET A 258 41.42 20.42 48.69
C MET A 258 41.50 21.73 49.49
N LEU A 259 40.53 22.63 49.33
CA LEU A 259 40.46 23.86 50.13
C LEU A 259 40.23 23.60 51.63
N LEU A 260 39.51 22.54 51.98
CA LEU A 260 39.29 22.15 53.38
C LEU A 260 40.55 21.58 54.05
N VAL A 261 41.46 20.96 53.30
CA VAL A 261 42.71 20.40 53.85
C VAL A 261 43.76 21.48 54.15
N HIS A 262 43.67 22.66 53.54
CA HIS A 262 44.57 23.78 53.83
C HIS A 262 44.09 24.70 54.96
N TYR A 263 42.89 24.46 55.51
CA TYR A 263 42.30 25.30 56.55
C TYR A 263 42.33 24.68 57.95
N TYR A 264 42.92 23.50 58.11
CA TYR A 264 43.21 22.82 59.38
C TYR A 264 44.72 22.69 59.56
#